data_AF-A0A916XC76-F1
#
_entry.id   AF-A0A916XC76-F1
#
_cell.length_a   1.000
_cell.length_b   1.000
_cell.length_c   1.000
_cell.angle_alpha   90.00
_cell.angle_beta   90.00
_cell.angle_gamma   90.00
#
_symmetry.space_group_name_H-M   'P 1'
#
loop_
_entity.id
_entity.type
_entity.pdbx_description
1 polymer ?
#
loop_
_entity_poly.entity_id
_entity_poly.type
_entity_poly.pdbx_seq_one_letter_code
_entity_poly.pdbx_strand_id
1 'polypeptide(L)'
;MSIIFFSVISIAFCLAIFVNPSSKAIINTDKLLINELTVNNEKLSEIRDVHHLKQSDTLSVEEESWIFHEIKNLDRRQSLSDLLIAKEIEDIFYGDLLNCFEWRIVRLKVLLRHQFQCQRCNNYSESNHIHHTYYVQDHLPWDIAENSLQTLCPSCHRMVHETTKIPIKAKAPDGSLYESTSVSLVCYRCGGHGYLPQFSHVQAGICFKCYGHKTRNQTFKSILNTHLEQLSFYNDVQRRLEYKNFLIGLKPEMLKCLKIVKKPEGDDDDLPF
;
A
#
# COMPACT_ATOMS: atom_id res chain seq x y z
N MET A 1 50.56 -55.45 25.78
CA MET A 1 50.58 -55.08 27.21
C MET A 1 49.78 -53.78 27.35
N SER A 2 48.70 -53.82 28.12
CA SER A 2 47.99 -52.71 28.80
C SER A 2 47.25 -51.66 27.92
N ILE A 3 45.90 -51.59 27.89
CA ILE A 3 44.87 -51.08 28.84
C ILE A 3 44.47 -49.60 28.55
N ILE A 4 43.27 -49.43 27.95
CA ILE A 4 42.05 -48.73 28.45
C ILE A 4 42.09 -47.21 28.83
N PHE A 5 41.30 -46.44 28.04
CA PHE A 5 40.20 -45.47 28.36
C PHE A 5 40.35 -44.02 28.93
N PHE A 6 39.41 -43.20 28.40
CA PHE A 6 38.66 -42.03 28.93
C PHE A 6 39.34 -40.68 29.23
N SER A 7 38.99 -39.61 28.49
CA SER A 7 37.87 -38.69 28.82
C SER A 7 38.00 -37.31 28.15
N VAL A 8 36.84 -36.66 28.04
CA VAL A 8 36.46 -35.39 27.42
C VAL A 8 37.15 -34.18 28.07
N ILE A 9 37.39 -33.08 27.33
CA ILE A 9 37.06 -31.69 27.69
C ILE A 9 37.38 -30.75 26.52
N SER A 10 36.59 -29.69 26.44
CA SER A 10 36.24 -28.89 25.29
C SER A 10 36.86 -27.48 25.36
N ILE A 11 36.79 -26.77 24.23
CA ILE A 11 36.84 -25.30 24.04
C ILE A 11 38.21 -24.62 24.13
N ALA A 12 38.68 -24.11 22.98
CA ALA A 12 38.85 -22.67 22.74
C ALA A 12 39.37 -22.44 21.31
N PHE A 13 38.57 -21.79 20.46
CA PHE A 13 39.10 -21.17 19.24
C PHE A 13 38.77 -19.68 19.29
N CYS A 14 39.78 -18.89 19.62
CA CYS A 14 39.84 -17.46 19.37
C CYS A 14 39.94 -17.23 17.87
N LEU A 15 39.04 -16.43 17.31
CA LEU A 15 39.36 -15.59 16.17
C LEU A 15 38.78 -14.19 16.43
N ALA A 16 39.69 -13.29 16.75
CA ALA A 16 39.44 -11.86 16.80
C ALA A 16 39.09 -11.35 15.40
N ILE A 17 37.96 -10.66 15.26
CA ILE A 17 37.66 -9.81 14.12
C ILE A 17 37.60 -8.37 14.62
N PHE A 18 38.27 -7.51 13.86
CA PHE A 18 38.54 -6.10 14.09
C PHE A 18 37.32 -5.28 14.56
N VAL A 19 37.55 -4.49 15.60
CA VAL A 19 36.64 -3.47 16.13
C VAL A 19 36.64 -2.26 15.19
N ASN A 20 35.46 -1.86 14.70
CA ASN A 20 35.23 -0.53 14.14
C ASN A 20 34.25 0.19 15.09
N PRO A 21 34.63 1.32 15.73
CA PRO A 21 33.84 1.89 16.82
C PRO A 21 32.87 2.95 16.27
N SER A 22 31.64 2.56 15.96
CA SER A 22 30.54 3.51 15.73
C SER A 22 29.19 2.86 16.01
N SER A 23 28.93 2.51 17.28
CA SER A 23 27.58 2.19 17.74
C SER A 23 27.46 2.46 19.24
N LYS A 24 27.39 3.74 19.62
CA LYS A 24 26.80 4.13 20.91
C LYS A 24 25.28 4.11 20.76
N ALA A 25 24.67 2.95 20.99
CA ALA A 25 23.25 2.83 21.36
C ALA A 25 22.96 1.41 21.90
N ILE A 26 23.76 0.92 22.85
CA ILE A 26 23.29 -0.16 23.73
C ILE A 26 22.48 0.53 24.83
N ILE A 27 21.27 0.96 24.48
CA ILE A 27 20.29 1.49 25.43
C ILE A 27 19.20 0.44 25.55
N ASN A 28 19.28 -0.34 26.63
CA ASN A 28 18.16 -0.98 27.32
C ASN A 28 17.07 -1.59 26.42
N THR A 29 17.50 -2.34 25.40
CA THR A 29 16.63 -3.03 24.44
C THR A 29 15.72 -4.03 25.14
N ASP A 30 16.20 -4.68 26.20
CA ASP A 30 15.45 -5.77 26.84
C ASP A 30 14.20 -5.27 27.59
N LYS A 31 14.27 -4.11 28.27
CA LYS A 31 13.10 -3.55 28.96
C LYS A 31 12.07 -2.95 28.00
N LEU A 32 12.53 -2.33 26.90
CA LEU A 32 11.66 -1.80 25.85
C LEU A 32 10.99 -2.94 25.07
N LEU A 33 11.74 -4.00 24.73
CA LEU A 33 11.22 -5.18 24.06
C LEU A 33 10.22 -5.93 24.95
N ILE A 34 10.50 -6.07 26.25
CA ILE A 34 9.56 -6.70 27.20
C ILE A 34 8.29 -5.86 27.36
N ASN A 35 8.39 -4.53 27.43
CA ASN A 35 7.22 -3.64 27.47
C ASN A 35 6.42 -3.67 26.16
N GLU A 36 7.07 -3.65 25.00
CA GLU A 36 6.39 -3.79 23.71
C GLU A 36 5.73 -5.17 23.58
N LEU A 37 6.39 -6.24 24.01
CA LEU A 37 5.83 -7.59 23.98
C LEU A 37 4.65 -7.73 24.94
N THR A 38 4.68 -7.13 26.13
CA THR A 38 3.57 -7.15 27.09
C THR A 38 2.39 -6.30 26.63
N VAL A 39 2.64 -5.08 26.14
CA VAL A 39 1.60 -4.23 25.54
C VAL A 39 1.00 -4.91 24.30
N ASN A 40 1.81 -5.53 23.46
CA ASN A 40 1.32 -6.29 22.31
C ASN A 40 0.53 -7.52 22.74
N ASN A 41 0.88 -8.21 23.83
CA ASN A 41 0.14 -9.37 24.33
C ASN A 41 -1.20 -8.97 24.94
N GLU A 42 -1.26 -7.89 25.71
CA GLU A 42 -2.52 -7.34 26.26
C GLU A 42 -3.45 -6.86 25.12
N LYS A 43 -2.88 -6.19 24.11
CA LYS A 43 -3.62 -5.75 22.93
C LYS A 43 -4.01 -6.91 21.99
N LEU A 44 -3.22 -7.98 21.95
CA LEU A 44 -3.55 -9.24 21.26
C LEU A 44 -4.63 -10.03 22.01
N SER A 45 -4.71 -9.97 23.34
CA SER A 45 -5.86 -10.48 24.09
C SER A 45 -7.11 -9.65 23.80
N GLU A 46 -7.00 -8.32 23.71
CA GLU A 46 -8.12 -7.48 23.23
C GLU A 46 -8.52 -7.83 21.78
N ILE A 47 -7.58 -8.15 20.89
CA ILE A 47 -7.86 -8.61 19.50
C ILE A 47 -8.43 -10.05 19.46
N ARG A 48 -8.08 -10.91 20.41
CA ARG A 48 -8.77 -12.21 20.58
C ARG A 48 -10.19 -12.01 21.11
N ASP A 49 -10.42 -10.99 21.93
CA ASP A 49 -11.75 -10.58 22.37
C ASP A 49 -12.53 -9.85 21.27
N VAL A 50 -11.85 -9.29 20.25
CA VAL A 50 -12.47 -8.80 19.01
C VAL A 50 -13.16 -9.92 18.23
N HIS A 51 -12.71 -11.17 18.38
CA HIS A 51 -13.41 -12.35 17.83
C HIS A 51 -14.77 -12.61 18.53
N HIS A 52 -15.07 -11.89 19.62
CA HIS A 52 -16.35 -11.85 20.32
C HIS A 52 -17.09 -10.50 20.15
N LEU A 53 -16.65 -9.63 19.22
CA LEU A 53 -17.46 -8.46 18.85
C LEU A 53 -18.79 -8.94 18.32
N LYS A 54 -19.84 -8.54 19.04
CA LYS A 54 -21.25 -8.65 18.66
C LYS A 54 -21.40 -8.61 17.14
N GLN A 55 -21.73 -9.76 16.57
CA GLN A 55 -22.41 -9.84 15.28
C GLN A 55 -23.50 -8.77 15.32
N SER A 56 -23.34 -7.71 14.54
CA SER A 56 -24.47 -6.82 14.32
C SER A 56 -25.47 -7.68 13.56
N ASP A 57 -26.70 -7.83 14.07
CA ASP A 57 -27.79 -8.61 13.48
C ASP A 57 -28.25 -8.10 12.08
N THR A 58 -27.38 -7.40 11.34
CA THR A 58 -27.68 -6.66 10.11
C THR A 58 -26.81 -7.04 8.91
N LEU A 59 -25.63 -7.61 9.11
CA LEU A 59 -24.77 -8.04 7.99
C LEU A 59 -25.08 -9.49 7.59
N SER A 60 -25.05 -9.77 6.29
CA SER A 60 -25.16 -11.15 5.78
C SER A 60 -23.84 -11.89 5.95
N VAL A 61 -23.89 -13.22 5.95
CA VAL A 61 -22.69 -14.09 6.01
C VAL A 61 -21.70 -13.74 4.90
N GLU A 62 -22.18 -13.38 3.70
CA GLU A 62 -21.32 -12.97 2.60
C GLU A 62 -20.66 -11.61 2.81
N GLU A 63 -21.38 -10.67 3.43
CA GLU A 63 -20.82 -9.35 3.77
C GLU A 63 -19.72 -9.49 4.83
N GLU A 64 -19.95 -10.31 5.86
CA GLU A 64 -18.93 -10.64 6.87
C GLU A 64 -17.72 -11.36 6.26
N SER A 65 -17.97 -12.33 5.37
CA SER A 65 -16.92 -13.06 4.68
C SER A 65 -16.05 -12.14 3.81
N TRP A 66 -16.69 -11.20 3.10
CA TRP A 66 -15.98 -10.21 2.30
C TRP A 66 -15.13 -9.28 3.16
N ILE A 67 -15.67 -8.78 4.28
CA ILE A 67 -14.92 -7.94 5.24
C ILE A 67 -13.66 -8.68 5.73
N PHE A 68 -13.81 -9.94 6.16
CA PHE A 68 -12.69 -10.74 6.63
C PHE A 68 -11.64 -10.98 5.54
N HIS A 69 -12.09 -11.24 4.31
CA HIS A 69 -11.22 -11.39 3.15
C HIS A 69 -10.40 -10.11 2.89
N GLU A 70 -11.04 -8.94 2.91
CA GLU A 70 -10.35 -7.67 2.68
C GLU A 70 -9.37 -7.31 3.79
N ILE A 71 -9.70 -7.59 5.06
CA ILE A 71 -8.75 -7.46 6.18
C ILE A 71 -7.52 -8.33 5.92
N LYS A 72 -7.72 -9.61 5.56
CA LYS A 72 -6.60 -10.53 5.28
C LYS A 72 -5.77 -10.06 4.08
N ASN A 73 -6.41 -9.49 3.06
CA ASN A 73 -5.73 -8.94 1.89
C ASN A 73 -4.86 -7.73 2.24
N LEU A 74 -5.32 -6.84 3.13
CA LEU A 74 -4.57 -5.68 3.62
C LEU A 74 -3.45 -6.08 4.59
N ASP A 75 -3.70 -7.04 5.49
CA ASP A 75 -2.72 -7.56 6.45
C ASP A 75 -1.47 -8.13 5.74
N ARG A 76 -1.64 -8.68 4.54
CA ARG A 76 -0.54 -9.24 3.71
C ARG A 76 0.28 -8.19 2.97
N ARG A 77 -0.15 -6.93 2.94
CA ARG A 77 0.56 -5.86 2.23
C ARG A 77 1.58 -5.23 3.16
N GLN A 78 2.73 -4.91 2.56
CA GLN A 78 3.77 -4.12 3.21
C GLN A 78 3.22 -2.72 3.55
N SER A 79 3.77 -2.12 4.58
CA SER A 79 3.56 -0.71 4.92
C SER A 79 4.53 0.21 4.17
N LEU A 80 4.39 1.52 4.37
CA LEU A 80 5.43 2.48 3.99
C LEU A 80 6.74 2.20 4.72
N SER A 81 6.71 1.88 6.02
CA SER A 81 7.92 1.61 6.79
C SER A 81 8.63 0.36 6.26
N ASP A 82 7.89 -0.70 5.97
CA ASP A 82 8.43 -1.94 5.39
C ASP A 82 9.08 -1.65 4.03
N LEU A 83 8.44 -0.83 3.19
CA LEU A 83 8.97 -0.43 1.89
C LEU A 83 10.28 0.36 2.03
N LEU A 84 10.34 1.32 2.97
CA LEU A 84 11.53 2.14 3.23
C LEU A 84 12.69 1.33 3.84
N ILE A 85 12.40 0.23 4.54
CA ILE A 85 13.43 -0.71 5.03
C ILE A 85 13.91 -1.62 3.89
N ALA A 86 13.02 -2.02 2.99
CA ALA A 86 13.31 -2.99 1.95
C ALA A 86 13.97 -2.38 0.70
N LYS A 87 13.82 -1.07 0.46
CA LYS A 87 14.30 -0.40 -0.76
C LYS A 87 14.95 0.95 -0.46
N GLU A 88 16.01 1.26 -1.21
CA GLU A 88 16.57 2.61 -1.27
C GLU A 88 15.56 3.59 -1.88
N ILE A 89 15.56 4.84 -1.41
CA ILE A 89 14.60 5.85 -1.85
C ILE A 89 14.66 6.08 -3.36
N GLU A 90 15.85 6.02 -3.96
CA GLU A 90 16.12 6.16 -5.39
C GLU A 90 15.49 5.05 -6.25
N ASP A 91 15.09 3.94 -5.64
CA ASP A 91 14.46 2.80 -6.30
C ASP A 91 12.97 2.65 -5.97
N ILE A 92 12.41 3.55 -5.16
CA ILE A 92 10.98 3.59 -4.85
C ILE A 92 10.23 4.38 -5.93
N PHE A 93 9.39 3.69 -6.69
CA PHE A 93 8.52 4.34 -7.67
C PHE A 93 7.10 4.49 -7.10
N TYR A 94 6.30 5.38 -7.71
CA TYR A 94 4.91 5.59 -7.28
C TYR A 94 4.09 4.29 -7.27
N GLY A 95 4.37 3.37 -8.21
CA GLY A 95 3.74 2.05 -8.22
C GLY A 95 3.98 1.24 -6.94
N ASP A 96 5.17 1.37 -6.33
CA ASP A 96 5.48 0.74 -5.04
C ASP A 96 4.63 1.34 -3.92
N LEU A 97 4.47 2.66 -3.90
CA LEU A 97 3.59 3.35 -2.95
C LEU A 97 2.13 2.88 -3.12
N LEU A 98 1.65 2.70 -4.35
CA LEU A 98 0.32 2.16 -4.60
C LEU A 98 0.14 0.68 -4.19
N ASN A 99 1.22 -0.02 -3.83
CA ASN A 99 1.15 -1.38 -3.31
C ASN A 99 1.12 -1.46 -1.78
N CYS A 100 1.51 -0.38 -1.08
CA CYS A 100 1.48 -0.32 0.37
C CYS A 100 0.03 -0.28 0.90
N PHE A 101 -0.22 -0.84 2.09
CA PHE A 101 -1.58 -0.99 2.60
C PHE A 101 -2.28 0.36 2.81
N GLU A 102 -1.54 1.44 3.08
CA GLU A 102 -2.00 2.81 3.28
C GLU A 102 -2.72 3.33 2.03
N TRP A 103 -2.15 3.07 0.85
CA TRP A 103 -2.87 3.35 -0.40
C TRP A 103 -4.03 2.38 -0.60
N ARG A 104 -3.85 1.09 -0.32
CA ARG A 104 -4.88 0.07 -0.58
C ARG A 104 -6.16 0.34 0.23
N ILE A 105 -6.04 0.83 1.46
CA ILE A 105 -7.21 1.23 2.26
C ILE A 105 -7.86 2.50 1.72
N VAL A 106 -7.10 3.53 1.31
CA VAL A 106 -7.67 4.72 0.65
C VAL A 106 -8.38 4.33 -0.65
N ARG A 107 -7.77 3.46 -1.46
CA ARG A 107 -8.38 2.90 -2.66
C ARG A 107 -9.73 2.25 -2.33
N LEU A 108 -9.78 1.40 -1.30
CA LEU A 108 -10.99 0.70 -0.92
C LEU A 108 -12.08 1.65 -0.43
N LYS A 109 -11.73 2.66 0.39
CA LYS A 109 -12.66 3.71 0.84
C LYS A 109 -13.31 4.45 -0.34
N VAL A 110 -12.53 4.84 -1.34
CA VAL A 110 -13.05 5.53 -2.53
C VAL A 110 -13.90 4.61 -3.39
N LEU A 111 -13.54 3.34 -3.52
CA LEU A 111 -14.36 2.35 -4.21
C LEU A 111 -15.71 2.15 -3.52
N LEU A 112 -15.72 1.94 -2.20
CA LEU A 112 -16.94 1.81 -1.41
C LEU A 112 -17.82 3.06 -1.53
N ARG A 113 -17.23 4.26 -1.41
CA ARG A 113 -17.93 5.53 -1.59
C ARG A 113 -18.64 5.60 -2.95
N HIS A 114 -17.99 5.14 -4.00
CA HIS A 114 -18.51 5.12 -5.36
C HIS A 114 -19.23 3.81 -5.72
N GLN A 115 -19.50 2.93 -4.75
CA GLN A 115 -20.14 1.61 -4.96
C GLN A 115 -19.47 0.79 -6.07
N PHE A 116 -18.14 0.89 -6.19
CA PHE A 116 -17.32 0.29 -7.23
C PHE A 116 -17.71 0.67 -8.67
N GLN A 117 -18.50 1.72 -8.86
CA GLN A 117 -18.92 2.20 -10.17
C GLN A 117 -17.98 3.26 -10.71
N CYS A 118 -17.69 3.16 -12.01
CA CYS A 118 -16.99 4.20 -12.75
C CYS A 118 -17.80 5.51 -12.69
N GLN A 119 -17.17 6.59 -12.25
CA GLN A 119 -17.82 7.91 -12.12
C GLN A 119 -18.03 8.63 -13.46
N ARG A 120 -17.73 7.97 -14.58
CA ARG A 120 -17.97 8.48 -15.95
C ARG A 120 -19.02 7.69 -16.71
N CYS A 121 -18.96 6.36 -16.63
CA CYS A 121 -19.85 5.48 -17.40
C CYS A 121 -20.72 4.56 -16.52
N ASN A 122 -20.63 4.68 -15.20
CA ASN A 122 -21.33 3.86 -14.21
C ASN A 122 -21.02 2.35 -14.25
N ASN A 123 -20.05 1.91 -15.07
CA ASN A 123 -19.65 0.51 -15.11
C ASN A 123 -19.16 0.03 -13.73
N TYR A 124 -19.79 -1.01 -13.20
CA TYR A 124 -19.39 -1.65 -11.95
C TYR A 124 -18.23 -2.61 -12.20
N SER A 125 -17.19 -2.52 -11.36
CA SER A 125 -16.17 -3.56 -11.29
C SER A 125 -15.32 -3.42 -10.03
N GLU A 126 -14.99 -4.55 -9.39
CA GLU A 126 -14.04 -4.59 -8.27
C GLU A 126 -12.61 -4.20 -8.69
N SER A 127 -12.31 -4.39 -9.98
CA SER A 127 -11.02 -4.05 -10.59
C SER A 127 -10.95 -2.59 -11.08
N ASN A 128 -12.01 -1.79 -10.91
CA ASN A 128 -11.97 -0.37 -11.26
C ASN A 128 -10.79 0.34 -10.55
N HIS A 129 -10.26 1.35 -11.23
CA HIS A 129 -9.08 2.09 -10.80
C HIS A 129 -9.47 3.34 -10.03
N ILE A 130 -8.57 3.81 -9.17
CA ILE A 130 -8.70 5.14 -8.56
C ILE A 130 -7.78 6.10 -9.30
N HIS A 131 -8.38 7.13 -9.83
CA HIS A 131 -7.74 8.20 -10.58
C HIS A 131 -7.56 9.43 -9.69
N HIS A 132 -6.33 9.92 -9.60
CA HIS A 132 -6.00 11.21 -9.01
C HIS A 132 -6.31 12.32 -10.02
N THR A 133 -7.26 13.19 -9.69
CA THR A 133 -7.60 14.39 -10.50
C THR A 133 -6.50 15.45 -10.46
N TYR A 134 -5.62 15.39 -9.45
CA TYR A 134 -4.36 16.11 -9.39
C TYR A 134 -3.39 15.35 -8.49
N TYR A 135 -2.09 15.59 -8.69
CA TYR A 135 -1.05 15.15 -7.77
C TYR A 135 -0.56 16.34 -6.93
N VAL A 136 -0.05 16.09 -5.74
CA VAL A 136 0.67 17.09 -4.95
C VAL A 136 2.12 16.66 -4.85
N GLN A 137 3.03 17.57 -5.18
CA GLN A 137 4.47 17.37 -5.09
C GLN A 137 4.86 17.08 -3.63
N ASP A 138 5.76 16.11 -3.44
CA ASP A 138 6.27 15.69 -2.13
C ASP A 138 5.14 15.32 -1.13
N HIS A 139 4.11 14.64 -1.63
CA HIS A 139 3.04 14.06 -0.81
C HIS A 139 2.79 12.60 -1.24
N LEU A 140 2.46 11.73 -0.29
CA LEU A 140 2.17 10.33 -0.60
C LEU A 140 0.80 10.20 -1.29
N PRO A 141 0.54 9.12 -2.06
CA PRO A 141 -0.72 8.93 -2.77
C PRO A 141 -1.98 9.03 -1.89
N TRP A 142 -1.83 8.64 -0.61
CA TRP A 142 -2.90 8.64 0.40
C TRP A 142 -3.00 9.94 1.22
N ASP A 143 -2.06 10.87 1.09
CA ASP A 143 -2.14 12.19 1.76
C ASP A 143 -2.95 13.21 0.95
N ILE A 144 -3.33 12.85 -0.27
CA ILE A 144 -4.12 13.71 -1.15
C ILE A 144 -5.60 13.62 -0.74
N ALA A 145 -6.28 14.76 -0.70
CA ALA A 145 -7.67 14.86 -0.29
C ALA A 145 -8.58 13.88 -1.05
N GLU A 146 -9.47 13.18 -0.34
CA GLU A 146 -10.29 12.11 -0.93
C GLU A 146 -11.23 12.60 -2.06
N ASN A 147 -11.60 13.88 -2.07
CA ASN A 147 -12.40 14.50 -3.13
C ASN A 147 -11.62 14.66 -4.44
N SER A 148 -10.29 14.55 -4.41
CA SER A 148 -9.44 14.52 -5.59
C SER A 148 -9.36 13.15 -6.24
N LEU A 149 -9.99 12.12 -5.66
CA LEU A 149 -9.94 10.74 -6.10
C LEU A 149 -11.25 10.32 -6.75
N GLN A 150 -11.18 9.70 -7.93
CA GLN A 150 -12.35 9.23 -8.68
C GLN A 150 -12.21 7.76 -9.06
N THR A 151 -13.28 6.98 -8.91
CA THR A 151 -13.31 5.60 -9.42
C THR A 151 -13.56 5.63 -10.92
N LEU A 152 -12.68 5.06 -11.72
CA LEU A 152 -12.83 4.97 -13.18
C LEU A 152 -12.56 3.54 -13.66
N CYS A 153 -13.34 3.08 -14.64
CA CYS A 153 -13.02 1.84 -15.33
C CYS A 153 -11.76 2.00 -16.20
N PRO A 154 -11.10 0.89 -16.61
CA PRO A 154 -9.85 0.96 -17.37
C PRO A 154 -9.92 1.82 -18.64
N SER A 155 -11.03 1.75 -19.39
CA SER A 155 -11.23 2.54 -20.62
C SER A 155 -11.38 4.03 -20.34
N CYS A 156 -12.25 4.41 -19.40
CA CYS A 156 -12.42 5.80 -18.97
C CYS A 156 -11.14 6.38 -18.37
N HIS A 157 -10.40 5.58 -17.58
CA HIS A 157 -9.15 6.00 -16.99
C HIS A 157 -8.07 6.29 -18.03
N ARG A 158 -7.94 5.42 -19.04
CA ARG A 158 -7.03 5.63 -20.18
C ARG A 158 -7.41 6.92 -20.93
N MET A 159 -8.68 7.08 -21.26
CA MET A 159 -9.18 8.26 -21.97
C MET A 159 -8.86 9.57 -21.23
N VAL A 160 -8.96 9.60 -19.90
CA VAL A 160 -8.53 10.77 -19.11
C VAL A 160 -7.07 11.10 -19.39
N HIS A 161 -6.18 10.11 -19.26
CA HIS A 161 -4.74 10.33 -19.44
C HIS A 161 -4.36 10.67 -20.89
N GLU A 162 -5.14 10.25 -21.87
CA GLU A 162 -4.95 10.59 -23.29
C GLU A 162 -5.46 11.99 -23.64
N THR A 163 -6.55 12.44 -23.01
CA THR A 163 -7.25 13.69 -23.39
C THR A 163 -6.98 14.86 -22.45
N THR A 164 -6.52 14.59 -21.24
CA THR A 164 -6.43 15.59 -20.17
C THR A 164 -5.05 15.52 -19.51
N LYS A 165 -4.39 16.67 -19.42
CA LYS A 165 -3.18 16.81 -18.59
C LYS A 165 -3.61 16.87 -17.12
N ILE A 166 -3.15 15.91 -16.32
CA ILE A 166 -3.40 15.92 -14.87
C ILE A 166 -2.48 16.95 -14.22
N PRO A 167 -3.03 17.97 -13.52
CA PRO A 167 -2.22 19.00 -12.90
C PRO A 167 -1.41 18.44 -11.74
N ILE A 168 -0.23 19.02 -11.56
CA ILE A 168 0.65 18.77 -10.42
C ILE A 168 0.63 20.04 -9.60
N LYS A 169 0.31 19.92 -8.32
CA LYS A 169 0.21 21.04 -7.40
C LYS A 169 1.40 21.03 -6.45
N ALA A 170 1.89 22.20 -6.09
CA ALA A 170 2.76 22.39 -4.95
C ALA A 170 1.96 23.01 -3.80
N LYS A 171 2.46 22.83 -2.57
CA LYS A 171 1.84 23.37 -1.36
C LYS A 171 2.65 24.57 -0.88
N ALA A 172 1.99 25.71 -0.72
CA ALA A 172 2.59 26.92 -0.17
C ALA A 172 2.71 26.81 1.37
N PRO A 173 3.54 27.65 2.02
CA PRO A 173 3.70 27.65 3.48
C PRO A 173 2.38 27.88 4.26
N ASP A 174 1.44 28.62 3.67
CA ASP A 174 0.10 28.86 4.22
C ASP A 174 -0.86 27.67 4.01
N GLY A 175 -0.39 26.60 3.37
CA GLY A 175 -1.15 25.39 3.07
C GLY A 175 -1.94 25.44 1.76
N SER A 176 -1.99 26.58 1.07
CA SER A 176 -2.68 26.70 -0.22
C SER A 176 -2.00 25.89 -1.33
N LEU A 177 -2.79 25.37 -2.27
CA LEU A 177 -2.29 24.60 -3.40
C LEU A 177 -2.24 25.46 -4.66
N TYR A 178 -1.11 25.45 -5.37
CA TYR A 178 -0.92 26.14 -6.64
C TYR A 178 -0.34 25.19 -7.69
N GLU A 179 -0.58 25.45 -8.99
CA GLU A 179 -0.07 24.60 -10.06
C GLU A 179 1.47 24.71 -10.18
N SER A 180 2.14 23.57 -10.10
CA SER A 180 3.59 23.45 -10.26
C SER A 180 3.93 23.38 -11.75
N THR A 181 4.63 24.39 -12.25
CA THR A 181 5.06 24.49 -13.66
C THR A 181 6.38 23.76 -13.93
N SER A 182 7.13 23.41 -12.88
CA SER A 182 8.52 22.93 -12.97
C SER A 182 8.67 21.42 -13.05
N VAL A 183 7.60 20.64 -12.82
CA VAL A 183 7.69 19.19 -12.69
C VAL A 183 6.77 18.53 -13.71
N SER A 184 7.33 17.68 -14.57
CA SER A 184 6.57 16.74 -15.38
C SER A 184 6.65 15.36 -14.72
N LEU A 185 5.55 14.93 -14.11
CA LEU A 185 5.48 13.62 -13.45
C LEU A 185 5.62 12.47 -14.43
N VAL A 186 5.10 12.61 -15.63
CA VAL A 186 4.95 11.50 -16.56
C VAL A 186 6.21 11.26 -17.39
N CYS A 187 6.41 10.02 -17.79
CA CYS A 187 7.46 9.65 -18.74
C CYS A 187 7.14 10.25 -20.11
N TYR A 188 7.97 11.16 -20.63
CA TYR A 188 7.75 11.79 -21.93
C TYR A 188 7.76 10.80 -23.10
N ARG A 189 8.36 9.62 -22.94
CA ARG A 189 8.43 8.60 -23.99
C ARG A 189 7.11 7.87 -24.18
N CYS A 190 6.41 7.52 -23.09
CA CYS A 190 5.15 6.79 -23.16
C CYS A 190 3.94 7.64 -22.71
N GLY A 191 4.12 8.93 -22.44
CA GLY A 191 3.07 9.80 -21.90
C GLY A 191 2.58 9.37 -20.51
N GLY A 192 3.38 8.62 -19.74
CA GLY A 192 2.98 8.09 -18.43
C GLY A 192 2.17 6.79 -18.46
N HIS A 193 1.97 6.17 -19.63
CA HIS A 193 1.26 4.88 -19.74
C HIS A 193 2.09 3.70 -19.19
N GLY A 194 3.41 3.83 -19.19
CA GLY A 194 4.33 2.72 -18.88
C GLY A 194 4.44 1.67 -20.00
N TYR A 195 3.67 1.81 -21.07
CA TYR A 195 3.55 0.84 -22.16
C TYR A 195 3.69 1.52 -23.53
N LEU A 196 4.27 0.81 -24.49
CA LEU A 196 4.46 1.21 -25.88
C LEU A 196 3.88 0.10 -26.78
N PRO A 197 2.67 0.27 -27.34
CA PRO A 197 1.97 -0.76 -28.11
C PRO A 197 2.79 -1.33 -29.26
N GLN A 198 3.57 -0.50 -29.94
CA GLN A 198 4.43 -0.90 -31.07
C GLN A 198 5.56 -1.86 -30.67
N PHE A 199 5.85 -1.98 -29.36
CA PHE A 199 6.83 -2.91 -28.81
C PHE A 199 6.17 -4.05 -28.02
N SER A 200 4.87 -4.32 -28.20
CA SER A 200 4.16 -5.39 -27.48
C SER A 200 4.86 -6.76 -27.53
N HIS A 201 5.55 -7.04 -28.64
CA HIS A 201 6.33 -8.26 -28.88
C HIS A 201 7.72 -8.28 -28.19
N VAL A 202 8.16 -7.17 -27.59
CA VAL A 202 9.45 -7.05 -26.87
C VAL A 202 9.18 -6.62 -25.43
N GLN A 203 9.56 -7.47 -24.47
CA GLN A 203 9.31 -7.24 -23.03
C GLN A 203 7.85 -6.84 -22.73
N ALA A 204 6.88 -7.46 -23.42
CA ALA A 204 5.46 -7.16 -23.29
C ALA A 204 5.11 -5.67 -23.46
N GLY A 205 5.86 -4.93 -24.30
CA GLY A 205 5.61 -3.51 -24.58
C GLY A 205 5.95 -2.57 -23.42
N ILE A 206 6.66 -3.01 -22.40
CA ILE A 206 7.10 -2.14 -21.29
C ILE A 206 7.94 -0.98 -21.87
N CYS A 207 7.64 0.25 -21.44
CA CYS A 207 8.37 1.42 -21.87
C CYS A 207 9.82 1.37 -21.38
N PHE A 208 10.80 1.16 -22.26
CA PHE A 208 12.22 1.01 -21.89
C PHE A 208 12.87 2.24 -21.25
N LYS A 209 12.20 3.41 -21.24
CA LYS A 209 12.72 4.61 -20.56
C LYS A 209 12.31 4.64 -19.09
N CYS A 210 11.04 4.36 -18.81
CA CYS A 210 10.52 4.39 -17.45
C CYS A 210 10.33 3.00 -16.87
N TYR A 211 10.72 1.94 -17.57
CA TYR A 211 10.56 0.54 -17.16
C TYR A 211 9.14 0.19 -16.69
N GLY A 212 8.13 0.84 -17.28
CA GLY A 212 6.73 0.67 -16.88
C GLY A 212 6.24 1.64 -15.81
N HIS A 213 7.13 2.41 -15.18
CA HIS A 213 6.77 3.40 -14.17
C HIS A 213 6.05 4.59 -14.81
N LYS A 214 4.87 4.91 -14.26
CA LYS A 214 4.00 5.96 -14.79
C LYS A 214 4.46 7.36 -14.38
N THR A 215 5.24 7.45 -13.29
CA THR A 215 5.71 8.70 -12.71
C THR A 215 7.22 8.68 -12.42
N ARG A 216 7.85 9.87 -12.34
CA ARG A 216 9.25 10.03 -11.92
C ARG A 216 9.40 9.93 -10.40
N ASN A 217 10.43 9.21 -9.95
CA ASN A 217 10.74 9.01 -8.53
C ASN A 217 10.96 10.34 -7.76
N GLN A 218 11.71 11.28 -8.36
CA GLN A 218 12.12 12.55 -7.72
C GLN A 218 11.00 13.35 -7.04
N THR A 219 9.75 13.15 -7.45
CA THR A 219 8.57 13.88 -6.97
C THR A 219 8.15 13.55 -5.54
N PHE A 220 8.65 12.45 -4.99
CA PHE A 220 8.32 12.01 -3.63
C PHE A 220 9.56 11.89 -2.75
N LYS A 221 10.74 12.26 -3.28
CA LYS A 221 11.99 12.04 -2.58
C LYS A 221 12.04 12.77 -1.24
N SER A 222 11.56 14.02 -1.17
CA SER A 222 11.61 14.76 0.09
C SER A 222 10.73 14.12 1.15
N ILE A 223 9.50 13.76 0.80
CA ILE A 223 8.55 13.16 1.75
C ILE A 223 9.01 11.77 2.22
N LEU A 224 9.60 10.96 1.33
CA LEU A 224 10.17 9.67 1.71
C LEU A 224 11.34 9.81 2.69
N ASN A 225 12.22 10.80 2.50
CA ASN A 225 13.29 11.08 3.46
C ASN A 225 12.74 11.51 4.82
N THR A 226 11.73 12.40 4.84
CA THR A 226 11.06 12.80 6.09
C THR A 226 10.47 11.60 6.83
N HIS A 227 9.82 10.68 6.12
CA HIS A 227 9.29 9.46 6.74
C HIS A 227 10.39 8.50 7.21
N LEU A 228 11.52 8.41 6.49
CA LEU A 228 12.66 7.60 6.91
C LEU A 228 13.31 8.14 8.19
N GLU A 229 13.46 9.46 8.31
CA GLU A 229 13.96 10.12 9.53
C GLU A 229 13.03 9.91 10.73
N GLN A 230 11.73 9.75 10.47
CA GLN A 230 10.69 9.55 11.48
C GLN A 230 10.25 8.08 11.61
N LEU A 231 11.04 7.13 11.10
CA LEU A 231 10.67 5.72 11.04
C LEU A 231 10.35 5.13 12.42
N SER A 232 11.05 5.57 13.47
CA SER A 232 10.80 5.17 14.85
C SER A 232 9.45 5.61 15.41
N PHE A 233 8.81 6.62 14.81
CA PHE A 233 7.48 7.10 15.15
C PHE A 233 6.39 6.49 14.26
N TYR A 234 6.76 5.68 13.26
CA TYR A 234 5.81 5.03 12.38
C TYR A 234 5.06 3.91 13.11
N ASN A 235 3.82 4.19 13.53
CA ASN A 235 3.01 3.22 14.25
C ASN A 235 2.19 2.34 13.29
N ASP A 236 2.85 1.30 12.76
CA ASP A 236 2.24 0.33 11.86
C ASP A 236 1.04 -0.38 12.51
N VAL A 237 1.19 -0.81 13.77
CA VAL A 237 0.14 -1.50 14.54
C VAL A 237 -1.13 -0.66 14.64
N GLN A 238 -0.99 0.63 14.97
CA GLN A 238 -2.12 1.55 15.09
C GLN A 238 -2.82 1.76 13.73
N ARG A 239 -2.05 1.97 12.67
CA ARG A 239 -2.61 2.13 11.31
C ARG A 239 -3.33 0.86 10.83
N ARG A 240 -2.84 -0.32 11.20
CA ARG A 240 -3.51 -1.59 10.92
C ARG A 240 -4.81 -1.74 11.68
N LEU A 241 -4.82 -1.34 12.95
CA LEU A 241 -6.04 -1.34 13.76
C LEU A 241 -7.09 -0.37 13.19
N GLU A 242 -6.67 0.80 12.70
CA GLU A 242 -7.58 1.78 12.10
C GLU A 242 -8.34 1.24 10.89
N TYR A 243 -7.68 0.56 9.94
CA TYR A 243 -8.41 -0.03 8.81
C TYR A 243 -9.27 -1.22 9.21
N LYS A 244 -8.85 -2.02 10.19
CA LYS A 244 -9.66 -3.13 10.71
C LYS A 244 -10.96 -2.61 11.31
N ASN A 245 -10.86 -1.59 12.15
CA ASN A 245 -12.02 -0.93 12.74
C ASN A 245 -12.92 -0.30 11.68
N PHE A 246 -12.35 0.33 10.65
CA PHE A 246 -13.12 0.84 9.53
C PHE A 246 -13.90 -0.26 8.81
N LEU A 247 -13.27 -1.39 8.49
CA LEU A 247 -13.90 -2.50 7.76
C LEU A 247 -14.96 -3.22 8.60
N ILE A 248 -14.68 -3.48 9.87
CA ILE A 248 -15.64 -4.08 10.81
C ILE A 248 -16.84 -3.14 11.04
N GLY A 249 -16.61 -1.83 11.00
CA GLY A 249 -17.65 -0.80 11.15
C GLY A 249 -18.47 -0.51 9.90
N LEU A 250 -18.27 -1.22 8.79
CA LEU A 250 -19.06 -1.03 7.56
C LEU A 250 -20.51 -1.44 7.77
N LYS A 251 -21.42 -0.62 7.25
CA LYS A 251 -22.87 -0.87 7.32
C LYS A 251 -23.39 -1.54 6.04
N PRO A 252 -24.49 -2.30 6.09
CA PRO A 252 -25.03 -3.01 4.93
C PRO A 252 -25.28 -2.11 3.70
N GLU A 253 -25.70 -0.86 3.88
CA GLU A 253 -25.93 0.09 2.79
C GLU A 253 -24.66 0.45 2.00
N MET A 254 -23.48 0.34 2.63
CA MET A 254 -22.19 0.56 1.99
C MET A 254 -21.73 -0.68 1.20
N LEU A 255 -22.25 -1.85 1.56
CA LEU A 255 -21.91 -3.15 0.96
C LEU A 255 -22.96 -3.64 -0.04
N LYS A 256 -24.07 -2.91 -0.21
CA LYS A 256 -25.16 -3.28 -1.13
C LYS A 256 -24.68 -3.59 -2.55
N CYS A 257 -23.60 -2.98 -3.00
CA CYS A 257 -23.03 -3.19 -4.32
C CYS A 257 -22.47 -4.62 -4.51
N LEU A 258 -22.06 -5.30 -3.44
CA LEU A 258 -21.61 -6.69 -3.48
C LEU A 258 -22.73 -7.67 -3.86
N LYS A 259 -24.00 -7.28 -3.64
CA LYS A 259 -25.18 -8.09 -3.99
C LYS A 259 -25.53 -8.02 -5.47
N ILE A 260 -25.04 -7.01 -6.20
CA ILE A 260 -25.33 -6.78 -7.63
C ILE A 260 -24.69 -7.87 -8.50
N VAL A 261 -23.58 -8.48 -8.03
CA VAL A 261 -22.79 -9.50 -8.77
C VAL A 261 -23.48 -10.86 -8.84
N LYS A 262 -24.45 -11.16 -7.97
CA LYS A 262 -25.09 -12.49 -7.90
C LYS A 262 -26.20 -12.73 -8.93
N LYS A 263 -26.49 -11.81 -9.85
CA LYS A 263 -27.39 -12.14 -10.97
C LYS A 263 -26.53 -12.82 -12.04
N PRO A 264 -26.73 -14.12 -12.34
CA PRO A 264 -25.96 -14.77 -13.38
C PRO A 264 -26.30 -14.06 -14.70
N GLU A 265 -25.31 -13.36 -15.27
CA GLU A 265 -25.31 -13.11 -16.70
C GLU A 265 -25.18 -14.50 -17.33
N GLY A 266 -26.19 -14.84 -18.14
CA GLY A 266 -26.23 -16.10 -18.86
C GLY A 266 -24.97 -16.26 -19.69
N ASP A 267 -24.60 -17.52 -19.86
CA ASP A 267 -23.54 -18.02 -20.71
C ASP A 267 -23.43 -17.18 -21.99
N ASP A 268 -22.33 -16.45 -22.15
CA ASP A 268 -21.78 -16.15 -23.45
C ASP A 268 -20.28 -16.41 -23.37
N ASP A 269 -19.91 -17.46 -24.09
CA ASP A 269 -18.57 -17.86 -24.43
C ASP A 269 -17.76 -16.68 -25.02
N ASP A 270 -16.48 -16.64 -24.66
CA ASP A 270 -15.31 -16.20 -25.46
C ASP A 270 -14.36 -15.18 -24.80
N LEU A 271 -13.35 -15.79 -24.17
CA LEU A 271 -11.91 -15.55 -24.35
C LEU A 271 -11.19 -14.35 -23.69
N PRO A 272 -9.88 -14.53 -23.41
CA PRO A 272 -9.13 -13.78 -22.41
C PRO A 272 -8.23 -12.70 -23.02
N PHE A 273 -8.08 -11.57 -22.32
CA PHE A 273 -6.89 -10.73 -22.34
C PHE A 273 -6.72 -10.01 -21.00
#